data_AF-A0A9D1X9H2-F1
#
_entry.id   AF-A0A9D1X9H2-F1
#
_cell.length_a   1.000
_cell.length_b   1.000
_cell.length_c   1.000
_cell.angle_alpha   90.00
_cell.angle_beta   90.00
_cell.angle_gamma   90.00
#
_symmetry.space_group_name_H-M   'P 1'
#
loop_
_entity.id
_entity.type
_entity.pdbx_description
1 polymer ?
#
loop_
_entity_poly.entity_id
_entity_poly.type
_entity_poly.pdbx_seq_one_letter_code
_entity_poly.pdbx_strand_id
1 'polypeptide(L)'
;MKKLLFIWFSLVVISELAAHSNDYTDMSTWQESKIWKGLTDSTWGFQCLPDSLTIGTDTVKYITDNSIEGQRKYEERLDSIWRKEDIWNKGVAKITGEPVKDLSTIEPPRWAVWDYDLTKYYVSQMKYPEELLEKNIAGYSVTMFTIDTMGMPRNINILTTIHKDFDREVIRLTKELPHCLPCRDRNGKRMECLYTVYVPFLPQHYRDRVKADSIAEENAKHSFVEWEAVSYFQDGKPSAAQDYITQHLVYDSSLLDDKQQTRGIYTIRINSYGEVYETETIRSCGIQEWDNQVLEIIQGMPRWTPTINYYGKGEYRNSVWTISIFFKKGKGKLIAHTFEQNLETGVPVCYLNEQGDTIVPYGKYNYCQINRVKNLVFAYENKQDARIVCLDGQGKELFYVFQYDNGPDKLQEGLFRITDENGLIGFADSLGNIVIKPQFKFAFPFENGKAKVTFSGESKAVPDSKDEKHYWDSPDWYYIDTNGKILNE
;
A
#
# COMPACT_ATOMS: atom_id res chain seq x y z
N MET A 1 55.27 32.63 -33.36
CA MET A 1 55.33 32.50 -31.89
C MET A 1 54.08 33.18 -31.33
N LYS A 2 53.18 32.62 -30.54
CA LYS A 2 52.77 31.29 -30.04
C LYS A 2 51.25 31.51 -29.79
N LYS A 3 50.31 30.68 -30.28
CA LYS A 3 49.91 29.34 -29.78
C LYS A 3 49.59 29.32 -28.28
N LEU A 4 48.69 28.38 -27.91
CA LEU A 4 48.05 28.08 -26.63
C LEU A 4 46.69 28.79 -26.49
N LEU A 5 45.52 28.16 -26.52
CA LEU A 5 45.14 26.78 -26.17
C LEU A 5 43.84 26.43 -26.93
N PHE A 6 43.88 25.45 -27.83
CA PHE A 6 42.68 24.82 -28.41
C PHE A 6 43.09 23.42 -28.89
N ILE A 7 43.17 22.46 -27.96
CA ILE A 7 43.15 21.03 -28.27
C ILE A 7 42.54 20.29 -27.05
N TRP A 8 41.76 19.25 -27.36
CA TRP A 8 41.19 18.15 -26.54
C TRP A 8 39.78 18.45 -26.00
N PHE A 9 38.69 17.81 -26.46
CA PHE A 9 38.49 16.40 -26.79
C PHE A 9 37.57 16.20 -28.02
N SER A 10 38.07 15.49 -29.03
CA SER A 10 37.27 14.76 -30.01
C SER A 10 38.06 13.51 -30.37
N LEU A 11 37.99 12.50 -29.51
CA LEU A 11 38.50 11.15 -29.77
C LEU A 11 37.65 10.18 -28.96
N VAL A 12 37.41 9.00 -29.55
CA VAL A 12 36.41 7.97 -29.17
C VAL A 12 35.02 8.37 -29.68
N VAL A 13 34.63 8.07 -30.93
CA VAL A 13 34.40 6.73 -31.47
C VAL A 13 34.85 6.67 -32.94
N ILE A 14 36.08 6.24 -33.17
CA ILE A 14 36.42 5.43 -34.35
C ILE A 14 37.01 4.16 -33.75
N SER A 15 36.18 3.16 -33.57
CA SER A 15 36.62 1.77 -33.50
C SER A 15 35.78 1.00 -34.50
N GLU A 16 36.48 0.29 -35.37
CA GLU A 16 35.96 -0.86 -36.11
C GLU A 16 34.93 -0.56 -37.20
N LEU A 17 35.42 -0.23 -38.40
CA LEU A 17 34.90 -0.75 -39.67
C LEU A 17 35.79 -0.24 -40.82
N ALA A 18 37.05 -0.70 -40.84
CA ALA A 18 37.91 -0.60 -42.02
C ALA A 18 38.90 -1.78 -42.02
N ALA A 19 38.36 -2.98 -42.20
CA ALA A 19 39.13 -4.10 -42.69
C ALA A 19 38.18 -4.96 -43.54
N HIS A 20 38.07 -4.62 -44.83
CA HIS A 20 38.18 -5.50 -45.99
C HIS A 20 37.49 -4.89 -47.21
N SER A 21 38.14 -5.12 -48.35
CA SER A 21 37.73 -4.88 -49.74
C SER A 21 37.92 -3.48 -50.32
N ASN A 22 39.01 -3.39 -51.08
CA ASN A 22 39.17 -2.54 -52.25
C ASN A 22 38.01 -2.77 -53.23
N ASP A 23 37.49 -1.73 -53.86
CA ASP A 23 37.72 -1.50 -55.30
C ASP A 23 36.92 -0.29 -55.86
N TYR A 24 37.70 0.58 -56.52
CA TYR A 24 37.42 1.42 -57.69
C TYR A 24 36.28 2.46 -57.73
N THR A 25 36.72 3.74 -57.87
CA THR A 25 36.24 4.84 -58.76
C THR A 25 34.80 5.35 -58.55
N ASP A 26 34.51 6.65 -58.46
CA ASP A 26 35.02 7.77 -59.23
C ASP A 26 34.76 9.10 -58.48
N MET A 27 35.70 10.03 -58.58
CA MET A 27 35.67 11.36 -57.96
C MET A 27 35.02 12.35 -58.93
N SER A 28 33.85 12.89 -58.59
CA SER A 28 33.40 14.16 -59.14
C SER A 28 32.77 15.05 -58.07
N THR A 29 33.18 16.32 -58.09
CA THR A 29 32.62 17.48 -57.38
C THR A 29 32.99 17.68 -55.91
N TRP A 30 34.24 18.08 -55.70
CA TRP A 30 34.52 19.23 -54.83
C TRP A 30 34.27 20.51 -55.63
N GLN A 31 33.29 21.33 -55.24
CA GLN A 31 33.35 22.76 -55.50
C GLN A 31 32.54 23.57 -54.47
N GLU A 32 33.32 24.30 -53.69
CA GLU A 32 33.09 25.56 -52.98
C GLU A 32 31.74 26.28 -53.11
N SER A 33 31.23 26.79 -51.98
CA SER A 33 31.00 28.24 -51.85
C SER A 33 30.90 28.68 -50.38
N LYS A 34 31.88 29.47 -49.94
CA LYS A 34 31.73 30.39 -48.79
C LYS A 34 30.66 31.44 -49.12
N ILE A 35 29.76 31.73 -48.19
CA ILE A 35 29.19 33.09 -48.04
C ILE A 35 29.14 33.42 -46.54
N TRP A 36 30.00 34.36 -46.12
CA TRP A 36 29.75 35.18 -44.94
C TRP A 36 28.67 36.21 -45.29
N LYS A 37 27.65 36.36 -44.46
CA LYS A 37 26.84 37.60 -44.42
C LYS A 37 26.46 37.90 -42.97
N GLY A 38 26.80 39.10 -42.55
CA GLY A 38 26.67 39.61 -41.19
C GLY A 38 25.22 39.84 -40.76
N LEU A 39 25.09 39.94 -39.44
CA LEU A 39 23.93 40.38 -38.67
C LEU A 39 23.24 41.62 -39.27
N THR A 40 21.97 41.45 -39.60
CA THR A 40 20.93 42.48 -39.42
C THR A 40 19.63 41.76 -39.11
N ASP A 41 19.11 42.03 -37.91
CA ASP A 41 17.75 41.86 -37.43
C ASP A 41 17.02 40.52 -37.63
N SER A 42 16.75 39.89 -36.48
CA SER A 42 15.62 39.00 -36.22
C SER A 42 15.44 37.81 -37.17
N THR A 43 16.07 36.67 -36.87
CA THR A 43 15.47 35.32 -36.99
C THR A 43 16.41 34.24 -36.44
N TRP A 44 15.84 33.28 -35.71
CA TRP A 44 16.50 32.15 -35.07
C TRP A 44 16.74 31.00 -36.06
N GLY A 45 17.85 30.27 -35.90
CA GLY A 45 18.08 28.98 -36.55
C GLY A 45 18.73 27.99 -35.58
N PHE A 46 17.92 27.05 -35.07
CA PHE A 46 18.38 25.86 -34.35
C PHE A 46 18.78 24.78 -35.38
N GLN A 47 19.91 24.10 -35.13
CA GLN A 47 20.41 23.02 -35.97
C GLN A 47 20.22 21.68 -35.25
N CYS A 48 19.24 20.88 -35.68
CA CYS A 48 19.14 19.45 -35.37
C CYS A 48 19.14 18.69 -36.71
N LEU A 49 20.12 17.79 -36.89
CA LEU A 49 20.20 16.88 -38.05
C LEU A 49 19.52 15.53 -37.69
N PRO A 50 18.70 14.93 -38.58
CA PRO A 50 18.16 13.57 -38.40
C PRO A 50 19.02 12.47 -39.05
N ASP A 51 18.92 11.25 -38.50
CA ASP A 51 19.75 10.05 -38.78
C ASP A 51 19.47 9.30 -40.10
N SER A 52 18.56 9.76 -40.95
CA SER A 52 18.47 9.25 -42.33
C SER A 52 17.86 10.28 -43.28
N LEU A 53 18.52 10.47 -44.42
CA LEU A 53 18.17 11.44 -45.45
C LEU A 53 17.95 10.67 -46.76
N THR A 54 16.69 10.41 -47.10
CA THR A 54 16.35 9.83 -48.40
C THR A 54 16.34 10.95 -49.43
N ILE A 55 17.35 10.98 -50.31
CA ILE A 55 17.47 12.00 -51.35
C ILE A 55 16.46 11.69 -52.47
N GLY A 56 15.29 12.31 -52.39
CA GLY A 56 14.38 12.50 -53.53
C GLY A 56 14.51 13.94 -54.03
N THR A 57 14.33 14.17 -55.32
CA THR A 57 14.52 15.47 -55.99
C THR A 57 13.45 16.53 -55.68
N ASP A 58 12.59 16.30 -54.70
CA ASP A 58 11.53 17.24 -54.28
C ASP A 58 11.90 17.94 -52.97
N THR A 59 11.57 19.23 -52.87
CA THR A 59 11.87 20.08 -51.71
C THR A 59 11.19 19.52 -50.46
N VAL A 60 11.98 19.06 -49.47
CA VAL A 60 11.46 18.64 -48.16
C VAL A 60 10.84 19.86 -47.47
N LYS A 61 9.51 19.99 -47.52
CA LYS A 61 8.78 20.98 -46.72
C LYS A 61 8.72 20.49 -45.28
N TYR A 62 9.54 21.09 -44.41
CA TYR A 62 9.45 20.93 -42.97
C TYR A 62 8.24 21.72 -42.46
N ILE A 63 7.08 21.09 -42.32
CA ILE A 63 5.90 21.73 -41.71
C ILE A 63 6.01 21.49 -40.20
N THR A 64 6.45 22.50 -39.46
CA THR A 64 6.28 22.51 -38.00
C THR A 64 4.79 22.68 -37.70
N ASP A 65 4.15 21.65 -37.15
CA ASP A 65 2.80 21.76 -36.61
C ASP A 65 2.85 22.66 -35.36
N ASN A 66 2.55 23.94 -35.56
CA ASN A 66 2.51 24.94 -34.50
C ASN A 66 1.18 24.95 -33.74
N SER A 67 0.27 24.00 -34.00
CA SER A 67 -0.94 23.84 -33.18
C SER A 67 -0.56 23.49 -31.74
N ILE A 68 -1.46 23.79 -30.79
CA ILE A 68 -1.26 23.43 -29.37
C ILE A 68 -1.06 21.92 -29.22
N GLU A 69 -1.79 21.13 -30.00
CA GLU A 69 -1.68 19.67 -30.00
C GLU A 69 -0.33 19.18 -30.56
N GLY A 70 0.15 19.80 -31.63
CA GLY A 70 1.49 19.56 -32.17
C GLY A 70 2.59 19.88 -31.15
N GLN A 71 2.44 20.99 -30.42
CA GLN A 71 3.38 21.40 -29.36
C GLN A 71 3.39 20.41 -28.18
N ARG A 72 2.24 19.89 -27.75
CA ARG A 72 2.16 18.85 -26.71
C ARG A 72 2.88 17.57 -27.11
N LYS A 73 2.59 17.07 -28.32
CA LYS A 73 3.26 15.87 -28.85
C LYS A 73 4.76 16.06 -29.00
N TYR A 74 5.19 17.26 -29.35
CA TYR A 74 6.60 17.60 -29.40
C TYR A 74 7.25 17.57 -28.01
N GLU A 75 6.61 18.15 -27.00
CA GLU A 75 7.05 18.07 -25.60
C GLU A 75 7.15 16.64 -25.08
N GLU A 76 6.13 15.82 -25.29
CA GLU A 76 6.12 14.40 -24.92
C GLU A 76 7.26 13.62 -25.59
N ARG A 77 7.50 13.90 -26.88
CA ARG A 77 8.60 13.28 -27.62
C ARG A 77 9.95 13.68 -27.04
N LEU A 78 10.15 14.95 -26.72
CA LEU A 78 11.40 15.43 -26.10
C LEU A 78 11.61 14.81 -24.72
N ASP A 79 10.58 14.81 -23.86
CA ASP A 79 10.65 14.21 -22.52
C ASP A 79 10.96 12.71 -22.60
N SER A 80 10.39 12.01 -23.57
CA SER A 80 10.70 10.59 -23.83
C SER A 80 12.17 10.36 -24.20
N ILE A 81 12.74 11.24 -25.02
CA ILE A 81 14.17 11.17 -25.40
C ILE A 81 15.05 11.43 -24.17
N TRP A 82 14.79 12.52 -23.44
CA TRP A 82 15.58 12.88 -22.25
C TRP A 82 15.54 11.80 -21.18
N ARG A 83 14.39 11.17 -20.95
CA ARG A 83 14.27 10.05 -20.00
C ARG A 83 15.02 8.80 -20.43
N LYS A 84 15.20 8.56 -21.73
CA LYS A 84 16.03 7.45 -22.23
C LYS A 84 17.53 7.72 -22.08
N GLU A 85 17.92 8.99 -22.19
CA GLU A 85 19.30 9.44 -21.99
C GLU A 85 19.65 9.66 -20.52
N ASP A 86 18.65 9.67 -19.63
CA ASP A 86 18.82 9.87 -18.19
C ASP A 86 19.47 8.63 -17.54
N ILE A 87 20.72 8.82 -17.13
CA ILE A 87 21.55 7.77 -16.51
C ILE A 87 21.35 7.64 -15.00
N TRP A 88 20.56 8.51 -14.37
CA TRP A 88 20.46 8.59 -12.92
C TRP A 88 19.39 7.66 -12.35
N ASN A 89 19.75 6.88 -11.33
CA ASN A 89 18.79 6.09 -10.57
C ASN A 89 17.83 7.02 -9.81
N LYS A 90 16.53 6.92 -10.11
CA LYS A 90 15.47 7.72 -9.47
C LYS A 90 14.92 7.04 -8.23
N GLY A 91 14.38 7.85 -7.32
CA GLY A 91 13.86 7.38 -6.05
C GLY A 91 14.95 7.24 -5.00
N VAL A 92 14.78 6.27 -4.10
CA VAL A 92 15.57 6.12 -2.88
C VAL A 92 16.89 5.38 -3.13
N ALA A 93 17.96 5.91 -2.56
CA ALA A 93 19.29 5.30 -2.49
C ALA A 93 19.84 5.37 -1.06
N LYS A 94 20.81 4.52 -0.74
CA LYS A 94 21.53 4.61 0.54
C LYS A 94 22.32 5.91 0.59
N ILE A 95 22.65 6.37 1.81
CA ILE A 95 23.50 7.56 1.98
C ILE A 95 24.91 7.40 1.38
N THR A 96 25.35 6.16 1.16
CA THR A 96 26.61 5.83 0.45
C THR A 96 26.53 6.07 -1.07
N GLY A 97 25.35 6.40 -1.61
CA GLY A 97 25.10 6.54 -3.04
C GLY A 97 24.75 5.22 -3.75
N GLU A 98 24.83 4.08 -3.04
CA GLU A 98 24.43 2.79 -3.61
C GLU A 98 22.91 2.71 -3.78
N PRO A 99 22.41 2.21 -4.93
CA PRO A 99 20.99 1.98 -5.11
C PRO A 99 20.51 0.89 -4.15
N VAL A 100 19.28 1.05 -3.65
CA VAL A 100 18.62 0.01 -2.87
C VAL A 100 18.11 -1.05 -3.84
N LYS A 101 18.80 -2.20 -3.91
CA LYS A 101 18.48 -3.28 -4.86
C LYS A 101 17.12 -3.93 -4.61
N ASP A 102 16.72 -4.00 -3.36
CA ASP A 102 15.46 -4.61 -2.93
C ASP A 102 14.73 -3.65 -1.99
N LEU A 103 13.70 -2.99 -2.50
CA LEU A 103 12.90 -2.04 -1.75
C LEU A 103 12.07 -2.72 -0.64
N SER A 104 11.91 -4.04 -0.63
CA SER A 104 11.25 -4.75 0.48
C SER A 104 12.09 -4.79 1.76
N THR A 105 13.39 -4.50 1.65
CA THR A 105 14.31 -4.47 2.80
C THR A 105 14.26 -3.17 3.61
N ILE A 106 13.55 -2.17 3.08
CA ILE A 106 13.36 -0.87 3.72
C ILE A 106 11.90 -0.48 3.63
N GLU A 107 11.51 0.47 4.45
CA GLU A 107 10.31 1.25 4.19
C GLU A 107 10.72 2.58 3.56
N PRO A 108 10.40 2.83 2.27
CA PRO A 108 10.85 4.03 1.59
C PRO A 108 10.11 5.29 2.08
N PRO A 109 10.70 6.48 1.87
CA PRO A 109 10.04 7.76 2.14
C PRO A 109 8.68 7.86 1.45
N ARG A 110 7.67 8.34 2.18
CA ARG A 110 6.29 8.44 1.69
C ARG A 110 5.66 9.79 1.99
N TRP A 111 5.23 10.54 0.98
CA TRP A 111 4.55 11.83 1.12
C TRP A 111 3.04 11.68 1.19
N ALA A 112 2.37 12.62 1.86
CA ALA A 112 0.94 12.54 2.18
C ALA A 112 0.05 12.46 0.93
N VAL A 113 0.35 13.25 -0.10
CA VAL A 113 -0.46 13.35 -1.33
C VAL A 113 0.18 12.59 -2.49
N TRP A 114 1.50 12.73 -2.66
CA TRP A 114 2.22 12.18 -3.81
C TRP A 114 2.83 10.81 -3.56
N ASP A 115 2.61 10.25 -2.38
CA ASP A 115 3.00 8.89 -2.01
C ASP A 115 4.50 8.65 -2.26
N TYR A 116 4.86 7.83 -3.26
CA TYR A 116 6.25 7.55 -3.62
C TYR A 116 6.78 8.35 -4.82
N ASP A 117 5.97 9.20 -5.46
CA ASP A 117 6.31 9.88 -6.72
C ASP A 117 6.39 11.41 -6.56
N LEU A 118 7.57 11.88 -6.16
CA LEU A 118 7.82 13.32 -6.07
C LEU A 118 7.78 14.05 -7.41
N THR A 119 7.86 13.37 -8.56
CA THR A 119 7.71 14.06 -9.85
C THR A 119 6.37 14.78 -9.92
N LYS A 120 5.31 14.15 -9.40
CA LYS A 120 3.98 14.76 -9.29
C LYS A 120 3.97 15.99 -8.38
N TYR A 121 4.73 15.98 -7.27
CA TYR A 121 4.90 17.16 -6.43
C TYR A 121 5.47 18.33 -7.23
N TYR A 122 6.64 18.13 -7.86
CA TYR A 122 7.28 19.19 -8.63
C TYR A 122 6.36 19.67 -9.75
N VAL A 123 5.78 18.75 -10.53
CA VAL A 123 4.88 19.11 -11.62
C VAL A 123 3.65 19.85 -11.10
N SER A 124 3.04 19.50 -9.96
CA SER A 124 1.86 20.20 -9.43
C SER A 124 2.20 21.58 -8.85
N GLN A 125 3.30 21.72 -8.12
CA GLN A 125 3.63 22.93 -7.37
C GLN A 125 4.54 23.92 -8.14
N MET A 126 5.06 23.50 -9.29
CA MET A 126 5.98 24.30 -10.09
C MET A 126 5.37 25.62 -10.53
N LYS A 127 6.19 26.66 -10.46
CA LYS A 127 6.01 27.94 -11.14
C LYS A 127 7.03 27.99 -12.27
N TYR A 128 6.55 28.00 -13.50
CA TYR A 128 7.43 28.03 -14.65
C TYR A 128 8.17 29.38 -14.73
N PRO A 129 9.49 29.41 -15.03
CA PRO A 129 10.18 30.67 -15.27
C PRO A 129 9.56 31.44 -16.44
N GLU A 130 9.07 32.65 -16.18
CA GLU A 130 8.24 33.44 -17.10
C GLU A 130 8.90 33.63 -18.48
N GLU A 131 10.17 34.06 -18.52
CA GLU A 131 10.90 34.27 -19.78
C GLU A 131 11.05 32.99 -20.62
N LEU A 132 11.13 31.82 -19.97
CA LEU A 132 11.25 30.53 -20.65
C LEU A 132 9.89 30.02 -21.11
N LEU A 133 8.84 30.30 -20.34
CA LEU A 133 7.47 29.98 -20.70
C LEU A 133 7.06 30.74 -21.96
N GLU A 134 7.33 32.05 -22.02
CA GLU A 134 7.06 32.91 -23.19
C GLU A 134 7.74 32.39 -24.46
N LYS A 135 8.97 31.90 -24.32
CA LYS A 135 9.78 31.35 -25.42
C LYS A 135 9.47 29.87 -25.73
N ASN A 136 8.55 29.24 -25.00
CA ASN A 136 8.24 27.80 -25.07
C ASN A 136 9.49 26.91 -24.95
N ILE A 137 10.43 27.31 -24.07
CA ILE A 137 11.64 26.54 -23.81
C ILE A 137 11.27 25.40 -22.87
N ALA A 138 11.24 24.18 -23.41
CA ALA A 138 11.10 22.95 -22.65
C ALA A 138 12.45 22.44 -22.15
N GLY A 139 12.42 21.65 -21.08
CA GLY A 139 13.60 20.95 -20.60
C GLY A 139 13.33 20.10 -19.39
N TYR A 140 14.39 19.80 -18.64
CA TYR A 140 14.30 19.09 -17.39
C TYR A 140 15.43 19.52 -16.44
N SER A 141 15.27 19.15 -15.18
CA SER A 141 16.33 19.22 -14.17
C SER A 141 16.27 17.97 -13.31
N VAL A 142 17.43 17.42 -12.97
CA VAL A 142 17.56 16.26 -12.07
C VAL A 142 18.17 16.75 -10.77
N THR A 143 17.45 16.56 -9.67
CA THR A 143 17.91 16.91 -8.32
C THR A 143 18.10 15.67 -7.49
N MET A 144 19.12 15.70 -6.63
CA MET A 144 19.36 14.72 -5.59
C MET A 144 19.55 15.43 -4.26
N PHE A 145 18.93 14.92 -3.22
CA PHE A 145 19.01 15.49 -1.88
C PHE A 145 18.97 14.38 -0.83
N THR A 146 19.44 14.69 0.37
CA THR A 146 19.31 13.82 1.53
C THR A 146 17.95 14.01 2.17
N ILE A 147 17.29 12.92 2.57
CA ILE A 147 16.14 12.96 3.47
C ILE A 147 16.64 12.52 4.84
N ASP A 148 16.50 13.39 5.82
CA ASP A 148 16.94 13.12 7.19
C ASP A 148 15.97 12.18 7.94
N THR A 149 16.32 11.80 9.17
CA THR A 149 15.49 10.90 10.00
C THR A 149 14.13 11.49 10.40
N MET A 150 13.92 12.79 10.18
CA MET A 150 12.64 13.46 10.37
C MET A 150 11.86 13.61 9.06
N GLY A 151 12.34 13.02 7.96
CA GLY A 151 11.66 13.09 6.67
C GLY A 151 11.79 14.46 6.01
N MET A 152 12.79 15.26 6.40
CA MET A 152 13.02 16.60 5.85
C MET A 152 14.17 16.58 4.83
N PRO A 153 14.05 17.33 3.73
CA PRO A 153 15.10 17.43 2.72
C PRO A 153 16.28 18.28 3.19
N ARG A 154 17.50 17.81 2.91
CA ARG A 154 18.81 18.42 3.22
C ARG A 154 19.74 18.25 2.03
N ASN A 155 20.83 19.01 1.99
CA ASN A 155 21.93 18.84 1.01
C ASN A 155 21.46 18.72 -0.45
N ILE A 156 20.72 19.72 -0.93
CA ILE A 156 20.12 19.73 -2.27
C ILE A 156 21.21 19.94 -3.32
N ASN A 157 21.30 19.02 -4.28
CA ASN A 157 22.27 19.05 -5.37
C ASN A 157 21.59 18.86 -6.73
N ILE A 158 21.85 19.75 -7.68
CA ILE A 158 21.41 19.58 -9.06
C ILE A 158 22.45 18.75 -9.80
N LEU A 159 22.04 17.58 -10.27
CA LEU A 159 22.90 16.64 -10.98
C LEU A 159 23.07 17.02 -12.45
N THR A 160 21.99 17.43 -13.10
CA THR A 160 21.99 17.92 -14.49
C THR A 160 20.75 18.77 -14.74
N THR A 161 20.82 19.66 -15.72
CA THR A 161 19.74 20.57 -16.09
C THR A 161 19.93 21.08 -17.50
N ILE A 162 18.82 21.37 -18.19
CA ILE A 162 18.85 22.07 -19.48
C ILE A 162 19.02 23.58 -19.30
N HIS A 163 18.51 24.16 -18.21
CA HIS A 163 18.56 25.61 -17.98
C HIS A 163 18.68 25.96 -16.49
N LYS A 164 19.56 26.91 -16.15
CA LYS A 164 19.83 27.31 -14.76
C LYS A 164 18.61 27.86 -14.00
N ASP A 165 17.63 28.42 -14.71
CA ASP A 165 16.41 28.91 -14.08
C ASP A 165 15.47 27.80 -13.63
N PHE A 166 15.55 26.61 -14.25
CA PHE A 166 14.87 25.42 -13.75
C PHE A 166 15.43 25.01 -12.39
N ASP A 167 16.74 25.14 -12.19
CA ASP A 167 17.41 24.79 -10.93
C ASP A 167 16.89 25.64 -9.78
N ARG A 168 16.70 26.94 -10.01
CA ARG A 168 16.18 27.87 -8.98
C ARG A 168 14.81 27.40 -8.50
N GLU A 169 13.95 27.00 -9.43
CA GLU A 169 12.61 26.53 -9.11
C GLU A 169 12.63 25.15 -8.44
N VAL A 170 13.44 24.22 -8.92
CA VAL A 170 13.61 22.90 -8.29
C VAL A 170 14.13 23.06 -6.86
N ILE A 171 15.16 23.87 -6.62
CA ILE A 171 15.71 24.11 -5.28
C ILE A 171 14.65 24.74 -4.36
N ARG A 172 13.85 25.70 -4.86
CA ARG A 172 12.75 26.30 -4.09
C ARG A 172 11.75 25.23 -3.67
N LEU A 173 11.27 24.44 -4.63
CA LEU A 173 10.31 23.36 -4.38
C LEU A 173 10.87 22.32 -3.40
N THR A 174 12.13 21.88 -3.58
CA THR A 174 12.76 20.93 -2.65
C THR A 174 12.85 21.51 -1.23
N LYS A 175 13.14 22.80 -1.06
CA LYS A 175 13.20 23.44 0.27
C LYS A 175 11.84 23.56 0.94
N GLU A 176 10.77 23.64 0.15
CA GLU A 176 9.41 23.78 0.64
C GLU A 176 8.61 22.46 0.65
N LEU A 177 9.29 21.32 0.47
CA LEU A 177 8.69 20.00 0.62
C LEU A 177 8.22 19.80 2.07
N PRO A 178 6.98 19.34 2.28
CA PRO A 178 6.53 18.92 3.61
C PRO A 178 7.29 17.68 4.06
N HIS A 179 7.30 17.42 5.38
CA HIS A 179 7.91 16.20 5.90
C HIS A 179 7.22 14.98 5.30
N CYS A 180 8.01 13.97 4.96
CA CYS A 180 7.48 12.67 4.59
C CYS A 180 7.45 11.74 5.82
N LEU A 181 6.79 10.59 5.69
CA LEU A 181 7.15 9.46 6.53
C LEU A 181 8.58 9.07 6.19
N PRO A 182 9.52 9.07 7.15
CA PRO A 182 10.93 8.88 6.88
C PRO A 182 11.23 7.44 6.45
N CYS A 183 12.37 7.26 5.78
CA CYS A 183 12.87 5.94 5.44
C CYS A 183 13.13 5.13 6.73
N ARG A 184 12.77 3.85 6.74
CA ARG A 184 13.07 2.93 7.85
C ARG A 184 13.81 1.70 7.36
N ASP A 185 14.67 1.15 8.21
CA ASP A 185 15.28 -0.15 7.98
C ASP A 185 14.29 -1.30 8.23
N ARG A 186 14.71 -2.54 7.96
CA ARG A 186 13.94 -3.76 8.23
C ARG A 186 13.48 -3.93 9.69
N ASN A 187 14.11 -3.23 10.63
CA ASN A 187 13.75 -3.29 12.06
C ASN A 187 12.81 -2.13 12.45
N GLY A 188 12.37 -1.30 11.50
CA GLY A 188 11.51 -0.15 11.74
C GLY A 188 12.24 1.08 12.28
N LYS A 189 13.59 1.08 12.32
CA LYS A 189 14.38 2.22 12.78
C LYS A 189 14.51 3.24 11.65
N ARG A 190 14.23 4.51 11.96
CA ARG A 190 14.39 5.63 11.02
C ARG A 190 15.84 5.78 10.58
N MET A 191 16.06 6.01 9.29
CA MET A 191 17.38 6.17 8.69
C MET A 191 17.37 7.28 7.64
N GLU A 192 18.53 7.87 7.43
CA GLU A 192 18.74 8.83 6.35
C GLU A 192 18.88 8.11 5.00
N CYS A 193 18.45 8.77 3.93
CA CYS A 193 18.59 8.24 2.57
C CYS A 193 18.83 9.37 1.57
N LEU A 194 19.32 9.02 0.39
CA LEU A 194 19.35 9.92 -0.76
C LEU A 194 18.08 9.71 -1.57
N TYR A 195 17.53 10.78 -2.13
CA TYR A 195 16.40 10.73 -3.03
C TYR A 195 16.68 11.54 -4.29
N THR A 196 16.52 10.90 -5.45
CA THR A 196 16.78 11.52 -6.76
C THR A 196 15.50 11.65 -7.56
N VAL A 197 15.24 12.84 -8.10
CA VAL A 197 14.01 13.18 -8.85
C VAL A 197 14.36 13.77 -10.20
N TYR A 198 13.68 13.30 -11.24
CA TYR A 198 13.66 13.95 -12.56
C TYR A 198 12.45 14.90 -12.61
N VAL A 199 12.70 16.17 -12.88
CA VAL A 199 11.67 17.21 -12.92
C VAL A 199 11.51 17.71 -14.35
N PRO A 200 10.41 17.35 -15.05
CA PRO A 200 10.15 17.83 -16.39
C PRO A 200 9.62 19.27 -16.37
N PHE A 201 10.15 20.10 -17.27
CA PHE A 201 9.70 21.46 -17.55
C PHE A 201 9.09 21.48 -18.96
N LEU A 202 7.77 21.31 -19.01
CA LEU A 202 7.00 21.20 -20.26
C LEU A 202 5.99 22.36 -20.33
N PRO A 203 6.23 23.39 -21.18
CA PRO A 203 5.43 24.61 -21.25
C PRO A 203 3.93 24.40 -21.48
N GLN A 204 3.50 23.54 -22.41
CA GLN A 204 2.08 23.30 -22.67
C GLN A 204 1.43 22.56 -21.52
N HIS A 205 2.08 21.52 -21.01
CA HIS A 205 1.60 20.79 -19.82
C HIS A 205 1.48 21.70 -18.61
N TYR A 206 2.40 22.66 -18.45
CA TYR A 206 2.32 23.69 -17.43
C TYR A 206 1.05 24.54 -17.57
N ARG A 207 0.80 25.08 -18.76
CA ARG A 207 -0.40 25.90 -19.05
C ARG A 207 -1.69 25.11 -18.84
N ASP A 208 -1.73 23.86 -19.28
CA ASP A 208 -2.88 22.97 -19.11
C ASP A 208 -3.18 22.73 -17.64
N ARG A 209 -2.16 22.44 -16.83
CA ARG A 209 -2.30 22.28 -15.38
C ARG A 209 -2.74 23.58 -14.69
N VAL A 210 -2.16 24.74 -15.02
CA VAL A 210 -2.59 26.03 -14.43
C VAL A 210 -4.06 26.33 -14.75
N LYS A 211 -4.50 26.01 -15.98
CA LYS A 211 -5.91 26.14 -16.36
C LYS A 211 -6.80 25.16 -15.57
N ALA A 212 -6.37 23.91 -15.42
CA ALA A 212 -7.10 22.91 -14.66
C ALA A 212 -7.21 23.28 -13.17
N ASP A 213 -6.12 23.76 -12.57
CA ASP A 213 -6.07 24.20 -11.17
C ASP A 213 -7.03 25.38 -10.94
N SER A 214 -7.06 26.35 -11.85
CA SER A 214 -7.99 27.49 -11.78
C SER A 214 -9.46 27.07 -11.86
N ILE A 215 -9.79 26.09 -12.72
CA ILE A 215 -11.14 25.52 -12.81
C ILE A 215 -11.49 24.76 -11.52
N ALA A 216 -10.56 23.96 -11.00
CA ALA A 216 -10.75 23.20 -9.78
C ALA A 216 -10.96 24.10 -8.56
N GLU A 217 -10.19 25.18 -8.44
CA GLU A 217 -10.33 26.18 -7.38
C GLU A 217 -11.70 26.85 -7.41
N GLU A 218 -12.20 27.21 -8.60
CA GLU A 218 -13.54 27.78 -8.73
C GLU A 218 -14.64 26.77 -8.37
N ASN A 219 -14.53 25.52 -8.85
CA ASN A 219 -15.48 24.46 -8.51
C ASN A 219 -15.51 24.17 -6.99
N ALA A 220 -14.35 24.24 -6.33
CA ALA A 220 -14.24 24.02 -4.89
C ALA A 220 -14.99 25.08 -4.06
N LYS A 221 -15.17 26.32 -4.57
CA LYS A 221 -15.97 27.36 -3.89
C LYS A 221 -17.46 27.00 -3.83
N HIS A 222 -17.93 26.17 -4.76
CA HIS A 222 -19.34 25.78 -4.88
C HIS A 222 -19.59 24.35 -4.38
N SER A 223 -18.59 23.70 -3.78
CA SER A 223 -18.64 22.29 -3.37
C SER A 223 -18.24 22.11 -1.91
N PHE A 224 -18.84 21.15 -1.21
CA PHE A 224 -18.28 20.64 0.05
C PHE A 224 -17.12 19.72 -0.30
N VAL A 225 -15.90 20.16 -0.02
CA VAL A 225 -14.69 19.38 -0.27
C VAL A 225 -14.15 18.85 1.06
N GLU A 226 -14.08 17.52 1.17
CA GLU A 226 -13.41 16.86 2.28
C GLU A 226 -11.90 16.84 2.00
N TRP A 227 -11.17 17.67 2.74
CA TRP A 227 -9.72 17.82 2.56
C TRP A 227 -8.90 16.90 3.45
N GLU A 228 -9.54 16.06 4.28
CA GLU A 228 -8.83 15.23 5.25
C GLU A 228 -9.22 13.77 5.11
N ALA A 229 -8.23 12.88 5.08
CA ALA A 229 -8.43 11.46 5.34
C ALA A 229 -7.99 11.18 6.78
N VAL A 230 -8.88 10.57 7.57
CA VAL A 230 -8.58 10.16 8.93
C VAL A 230 -7.44 9.14 8.95
N SER A 231 -6.62 9.18 10.00
CA SER A 231 -5.61 8.14 10.24
C SER A 231 -6.25 6.77 10.28
N TYR A 232 -5.48 5.73 9.98
CA TYR A 232 -5.99 4.36 10.05
C TYR A 232 -4.88 3.37 10.38
N PHE A 233 -5.28 2.24 10.94
CA PHE A 233 -4.38 1.18 11.36
C PHE A 233 -4.43 0.01 10.37
N GLN A 234 -3.25 -0.47 9.96
CA GLN A 234 -3.08 -1.64 9.08
C GLN A 234 -3.96 -1.60 7.82
N ASP A 235 -4.93 -2.51 7.70
CA ASP A 235 -5.82 -2.66 6.54
C ASP A 235 -6.90 -1.57 6.45
N GLY A 236 -6.92 -0.65 7.41
CA GLY A 236 -7.81 0.49 7.44
C GLY A 236 -9.22 0.15 7.91
N LYS A 237 -9.48 -1.08 8.37
CA LYS A 237 -10.79 -1.45 8.91
C LYS A 237 -11.04 -0.74 10.23
N PRO A 238 -12.28 -0.26 10.48
CA PRO A 238 -12.62 0.40 11.75
C PRO A 238 -12.33 -0.44 13.00
N SER A 239 -12.37 -1.78 12.90
CA SER A 239 -12.10 -2.69 14.03
C SER A 239 -10.62 -3.05 14.20
N ALA A 240 -9.75 -2.80 13.21
CA ALA A 240 -8.41 -3.38 13.17
C ALA A 240 -7.57 -3.09 14.42
N ALA A 241 -7.63 -1.85 14.92
CA ALA A 241 -6.92 -1.46 16.14
C ALA A 241 -7.49 -2.15 17.40
N GLN A 242 -8.82 -2.31 17.49
CA GLN A 242 -9.46 -3.04 18.57
C GLN A 242 -9.13 -4.54 18.52
N ASP A 243 -9.13 -5.13 17.33
CA ASP A 243 -8.80 -6.53 17.11
C ASP A 243 -7.35 -6.82 17.50
N TYR A 244 -6.43 -5.93 17.09
CA TYR A 244 -5.03 -6.00 17.50
C TYR A 244 -4.88 -6.01 19.02
N ILE A 245 -5.54 -5.09 19.73
CA ILE A 245 -5.50 -5.04 21.20
C ILE A 245 -6.04 -6.36 21.78
N THR A 246 -7.21 -6.80 21.34
CA THR A 246 -7.88 -7.99 21.85
C THR A 246 -7.04 -9.27 21.64
N GLN A 247 -6.36 -9.38 20.52
CA GLN A 247 -5.47 -10.50 20.22
C GLN A 247 -4.27 -10.55 21.18
N HIS A 248 -3.72 -9.40 21.57
CA HIS A 248 -2.56 -9.30 22.46
C HIS A 248 -2.89 -9.27 23.96
N LEU A 249 -4.15 -9.01 24.33
CA LEU A 249 -4.58 -8.97 25.74
C LEU A 249 -4.58 -10.33 26.43
N VAL A 250 -4.00 -10.44 27.62
CA VAL A 250 -4.03 -11.64 28.45
C VAL A 250 -4.53 -11.26 29.83
N TYR A 251 -5.75 -11.66 30.15
CA TYR A 251 -6.40 -11.31 31.41
C TYR A 251 -7.12 -12.50 32.05
N ASP A 252 -7.12 -12.54 33.39
CA ASP A 252 -7.85 -13.55 34.16
C ASP A 252 -9.30 -13.15 34.36
N SER A 253 -10.17 -13.66 33.50
CA SER A 253 -11.58 -13.35 33.55
C SER A 253 -12.33 -13.73 34.84
N SER A 254 -11.71 -14.49 35.76
CA SER A 254 -12.27 -14.78 37.09
C SER A 254 -12.51 -13.50 37.92
N LEU A 255 -11.71 -12.46 37.68
CA LEU A 255 -11.78 -11.15 38.34
C LEU A 255 -13.04 -10.34 37.99
N LEU A 256 -13.89 -10.83 37.08
CA LEU A 256 -15.17 -10.19 36.74
C LEU A 256 -16.28 -10.43 37.77
N ASP A 257 -16.05 -11.22 38.81
CA ASP A 257 -17.05 -11.60 39.81
C ASP A 257 -18.35 -12.08 39.11
N ASP A 258 -19.50 -11.51 39.48
CA ASP A 258 -20.81 -11.82 38.87
C ASP A 258 -21.04 -11.16 37.50
N LYS A 259 -20.15 -10.25 37.06
CA LYS A 259 -20.32 -9.52 35.80
C LYS A 259 -19.97 -10.43 34.62
N GLN A 260 -20.82 -10.40 33.60
CA GLN A 260 -20.56 -11.11 32.32
C GLN A 260 -19.50 -10.42 31.47
N GLN A 261 -19.34 -9.10 31.63
CA GLN A 261 -18.31 -8.31 30.95
C GLN A 261 -18.09 -6.98 31.67
N THR A 262 -16.95 -6.37 31.40
CA THR A 262 -16.66 -4.97 31.68
C THR A 262 -16.06 -4.30 30.45
N ARG A 263 -16.02 -2.96 30.44
CA ARG A 263 -15.55 -2.17 29.30
C ARG A 263 -14.63 -1.05 29.76
N GLY A 264 -13.44 -0.98 29.17
CA GLY A 264 -12.55 0.18 29.25
C GLY A 264 -12.65 1.05 27.99
N ILE A 265 -12.41 2.35 28.14
CA ILE A 265 -12.33 3.31 27.03
C ILE A 265 -10.99 4.02 27.11
N TYR A 266 -10.25 3.98 26.00
CA TYR A 266 -8.87 4.45 25.92
C TYR A 266 -8.69 5.42 24.76
N THR A 267 -7.89 6.45 24.99
CA THR A 267 -7.45 7.39 23.96
C THR A 267 -6.13 6.94 23.38
N ILE A 268 -5.98 7.06 22.07
CA ILE A 268 -4.71 6.88 21.35
C ILE A 268 -4.41 8.18 20.63
N ARG A 269 -3.31 8.85 20.99
CA ARG A 269 -2.85 10.05 20.29
C ARG A 269 -1.68 9.69 19.38
N ILE A 270 -1.88 9.97 18.10
CA ILE A 270 -0.98 9.58 17.02
C ILE A 270 -0.39 10.85 16.41
N ASN A 271 0.92 10.90 16.27
CA ASN A 271 1.60 12.06 15.69
C ASN A 271 1.56 12.04 14.14
N SER A 272 2.06 13.09 13.52
CA SER A 272 2.18 13.22 12.06
C SER A 272 3.15 12.23 11.40
N TYR A 273 3.83 11.37 12.17
CA TYR A 273 4.62 10.25 11.68
C TYR A 273 3.91 8.90 11.85
N GLY A 274 2.70 8.88 12.40
CA GLY A 274 1.91 7.68 12.60
C GLY A 274 2.31 6.91 13.85
N GLU A 275 3.09 7.51 14.74
CA GLU A 275 3.53 6.89 15.99
C GLU A 275 2.61 7.30 17.12
N VAL A 276 2.27 6.33 17.97
CA VAL A 276 1.57 6.58 19.23
C VAL A 276 2.53 7.30 20.16
N TYR A 277 2.20 8.53 20.55
CA TYR A 277 3.04 9.32 21.46
C TYR A 277 2.43 9.43 22.86
N GLU A 278 1.13 9.17 23.00
CA GLU A 278 0.42 9.27 24.26
C GLU A 278 -0.84 8.40 24.21
N THR A 279 -1.13 7.74 25.33
CA THR A 279 -2.35 6.96 25.54
C THR A 279 -2.86 7.16 26.96
N GLU A 280 -4.17 7.23 27.11
CA GLU A 280 -4.83 7.54 28.38
C GLU A 280 -6.09 6.70 28.54
N THR A 281 -6.39 6.33 29.78
CA THR A 281 -7.67 5.72 30.13
C THR A 281 -8.71 6.81 30.37
N ILE A 282 -9.66 6.98 29.46
CA ILE A 282 -10.82 7.88 29.66
C ILE A 282 -11.75 7.28 30.72
N ARG A 283 -12.00 5.98 30.62
CA ARG A 283 -12.86 5.24 31.53
C ARG A 283 -12.25 3.88 31.79
N SER A 284 -11.89 3.64 33.06
CA SER A 284 -11.36 2.37 33.51
C SER A 284 -12.35 1.23 33.31
N CYS A 285 -11.82 0.05 32.99
CA CYS A 285 -12.58 -1.19 32.97
C CYS A 285 -12.91 -1.72 34.39
N GLY A 286 -12.37 -1.09 35.43
CA GLY A 286 -12.57 -1.44 36.85
C GLY A 286 -11.51 -2.39 37.41
N ILE A 287 -10.56 -2.85 36.59
CA ILE A 287 -9.43 -3.70 36.99
C ILE A 287 -8.15 -3.06 36.45
N GLN A 288 -7.32 -2.52 37.33
CA GLN A 288 -6.21 -1.65 36.97
C GLN A 288 -5.15 -2.36 36.13
N GLU A 289 -4.88 -3.63 36.42
CA GLU A 289 -3.91 -4.46 35.72
C GLU A 289 -4.29 -4.63 34.24
N TRP A 290 -5.58 -4.70 33.94
CA TRP A 290 -6.10 -4.85 32.58
C TRP A 290 -6.02 -3.55 31.81
N ASP A 291 -6.34 -2.43 32.47
CA ASP A 291 -6.16 -1.11 31.89
C ASP A 291 -4.68 -0.87 31.55
N ASN A 292 -3.76 -1.18 32.46
CA ASN A 292 -2.33 -1.04 32.23
C ASN A 292 -1.86 -1.87 31.03
N GLN A 293 -2.32 -3.13 30.93
CA GLN A 293 -1.96 -3.98 29.80
C GLN A 293 -2.50 -3.44 28.46
N VAL A 294 -3.71 -2.87 28.43
CA VAL A 294 -4.22 -2.20 27.22
C VAL A 294 -3.33 -1.03 26.83
N LEU A 295 -2.96 -0.17 27.78
CA LEU A 295 -2.10 0.98 27.52
C LEU A 295 -0.72 0.54 27.01
N GLU A 296 -0.12 -0.51 27.58
CA GLU A 296 1.15 -1.09 27.11
C GLU A 296 1.05 -1.62 25.67
N ILE A 297 -0.04 -2.32 25.33
CA ILE A 297 -0.27 -2.82 23.97
C ILE A 297 -0.43 -1.66 22.98
N ILE A 298 -1.20 -0.63 23.36
CA ILE A 298 -1.41 0.59 22.55
C ILE A 298 -0.07 1.30 22.31
N GLN A 299 0.74 1.47 23.35
CA GLN A 299 2.04 2.13 23.26
C GLN A 299 3.01 1.36 22.35
N GLY A 300 2.90 0.03 22.32
CA GLY A 300 3.67 -0.87 21.46
C GLY A 300 3.11 -1.08 20.06
N MET A 301 2.06 -0.35 19.66
CA MET A 301 1.46 -0.53 18.34
C MET A 301 2.44 -0.18 17.20
N PRO A 302 2.39 -0.92 16.08
CA PRO A 302 3.04 -0.54 14.84
C PRO A 302 2.61 0.85 14.36
N ARG A 303 3.43 1.47 13.51
CA ARG A 303 3.12 2.75 12.90
C ARG A 303 1.79 2.71 12.14
N TRP A 304 0.94 3.69 12.43
CA TRP A 304 -0.31 3.98 11.74
C TRP A 304 -0.05 4.75 10.44
N THR A 305 -1.00 4.72 9.51
CA THR A 305 -1.05 5.79 8.50
C THR A 305 -1.64 7.03 9.19
N PRO A 306 -0.92 8.17 9.22
CA PRO A 306 -1.40 9.37 9.90
C PRO A 306 -2.59 9.99 9.14
N THR A 307 -3.27 10.93 9.79
CA THR A 307 -4.26 11.76 9.12
C THR A 307 -3.57 12.55 8.02
N ILE A 308 -4.16 12.57 6.83
CA ILE A 308 -3.66 13.30 5.67
C ILE A 308 -4.55 14.51 5.46
N ASN A 309 -3.98 15.70 5.43
CA ASN A 309 -4.64 16.88 4.89
C ASN A 309 -4.17 17.08 3.45
N TYR A 310 -5.08 16.99 2.48
CA TYR A 310 -4.83 17.14 1.05
C TYR A 310 -4.74 18.60 0.60
N TYR A 311 -5.09 19.56 1.46
CA TYR A 311 -5.06 20.97 1.10
C TYR A 311 -3.62 21.47 0.85
N GLY A 312 -3.47 22.29 -0.18
CA GLY A 312 -2.20 22.92 -0.55
C GLY A 312 -1.14 21.88 -0.94
N LYS A 313 -0.13 21.70 -0.09
CA LYS A 313 0.99 20.81 -0.35
C LYS A 313 0.84 19.41 0.23
N GLY A 314 -0.27 19.07 0.85
CA GLY A 314 -0.38 17.76 1.47
C GLY A 314 0.48 17.62 2.72
N GLU A 315 -0.13 17.40 3.87
CA GLU A 315 0.64 17.20 5.11
C GLU A 315 0.04 16.08 5.95
N TYR A 316 0.92 15.39 6.68
CA TYR A 316 0.48 14.50 7.74
C TYR A 316 0.18 15.30 9.00
N ARG A 317 -0.91 14.95 9.67
CA ARG A 317 -1.38 15.61 10.89
C ARG A 317 -1.46 14.65 12.06
N ASN A 318 -1.40 15.23 13.25
CA ASN A 318 -1.70 14.51 14.48
C ASN A 318 -3.20 14.14 14.50
N SER A 319 -3.52 13.04 15.17
CA SER A 319 -4.89 12.56 15.31
C SER A 319 -5.14 11.93 16.67
N VAL A 320 -6.41 11.83 17.04
CA VAL A 320 -6.85 11.26 18.31
C VAL A 320 -7.92 10.22 18.01
N TRP A 321 -7.72 9.02 18.54
CA TRP A 321 -8.66 7.90 18.46
C TRP A 321 -9.17 7.56 19.85
N THR A 322 -10.45 7.15 19.92
CA THR A 322 -11.06 6.63 21.14
C THR A 322 -11.53 5.21 20.87
N ILE A 323 -10.95 4.24 21.57
CA ILE A 323 -11.26 2.81 21.39
C ILE A 323 -11.90 2.26 22.66
N SER A 324 -12.94 1.45 22.47
CA SER A 324 -13.57 0.69 23.53
C SER A 324 -13.07 -0.75 23.50
N ILE A 325 -12.55 -1.25 24.62
CA ILE A 325 -12.18 -2.66 24.78
C ILE A 325 -13.14 -3.32 25.74
N PHE A 326 -13.67 -4.47 25.33
CA PHE A 326 -14.58 -5.28 26.12
C PHE A 326 -13.82 -6.49 26.68
N PHE A 327 -13.80 -6.59 28.01
CA PHE A 327 -13.30 -7.76 28.72
C PHE A 327 -14.50 -8.61 29.10
N LYS A 328 -14.57 -9.81 28.56
CA LYS A 328 -15.71 -10.70 28.77
C LYS A 328 -15.31 -11.79 29.75
N LYS A 329 -16.27 -12.25 30.55
CA LYS A 329 -16.06 -13.41 31.41
C LYS A 329 -15.72 -14.58 30.50
N GLY A 330 -14.50 -15.06 30.62
CA GLY A 330 -14.02 -16.22 29.90
C GLY A 330 -14.87 -17.38 30.37
N LYS A 331 -15.28 -18.22 29.43
CA LYS A 331 -16.07 -19.39 29.77
C LYS A 331 -15.18 -20.49 30.36
N GLY A 332 -14.03 -20.17 30.98
CA GLY A 332 -12.98 -21.13 31.39
C GLY A 332 -12.00 -21.48 30.26
N LYS A 333 -11.07 -22.40 30.53
CA LYS A 333 -10.15 -22.97 29.53
C LYS A 333 -10.17 -24.49 29.66
N LEU A 334 -10.28 -25.18 28.53
CA LEU A 334 -10.21 -26.63 28.45
C LEU A 334 -8.85 -27.08 27.94
N ILE A 335 -8.26 -28.07 28.60
CA ILE A 335 -7.01 -28.72 28.23
C ILE A 335 -7.34 -30.14 27.79
N ALA A 336 -7.02 -30.48 26.54
CA ALA A 336 -7.22 -31.83 26.02
C ALA A 336 -6.23 -32.82 26.66
N HIS A 337 -6.74 -33.97 27.10
CA HIS A 337 -5.93 -35.06 27.63
C HIS A 337 -6.38 -36.39 27.01
N THR A 338 -5.44 -37.28 26.72
CA THR A 338 -5.71 -38.61 26.17
C THR A 338 -4.86 -39.66 26.89
N PHE A 339 -5.36 -40.90 26.92
CA PHE A 339 -4.61 -42.07 27.37
C PHE A 339 -3.82 -42.73 26.23
N GLU A 340 -4.00 -42.26 24.99
CA GLU A 340 -3.18 -42.67 23.86
C GLU A 340 -1.75 -42.15 23.99
N GLN A 341 -0.80 -42.82 23.32
CA GLN A 341 0.61 -42.45 23.40
C GLN A 341 0.87 -41.00 22.97
N ASN A 342 0.13 -40.52 21.97
CA ASN A 342 0.23 -39.17 21.45
C ASN A 342 -1.17 -38.53 21.32
N LEU A 343 -1.24 -37.22 21.54
CA LEU A 343 -2.44 -36.43 21.26
C LEU A 343 -2.51 -36.10 19.75
N GLU A 344 -3.14 -36.98 18.99
CA GLU A 344 -3.27 -36.88 17.52
C GLU A 344 -4.72 -36.67 17.09
N THR A 345 -4.95 -36.07 15.92
CA THR A 345 -6.31 -35.87 15.40
C THR A 345 -7.04 -37.21 15.26
N GLY A 346 -8.26 -37.28 15.78
CA GLY A 346 -9.11 -38.47 15.79
C GLY A 346 -9.02 -39.30 17.07
N VAL A 347 -8.03 -39.09 17.96
CA VAL A 347 -7.94 -39.89 19.19
C VAL A 347 -9.00 -39.48 20.21
N PRO A 348 -9.59 -40.42 20.97
CA PRO A 348 -10.51 -40.08 22.04
C PRO A 348 -9.83 -39.23 23.12
N VAL A 349 -10.55 -38.24 23.66
CA VAL A 349 -10.04 -37.29 24.65
C VAL A 349 -11.01 -37.04 25.79
N CYS A 350 -10.47 -36.63 26.94
CA CYS A 350 -11.20 -35.85 27.94
C CYS A 350 -10.69 -34.40 27.91
N TYR A 351 -11.47 -33.49 28.51
CA TYR A 351 -11.06 -32.10 28.69
C TYR A 351 -11.07 -31.73 30.16
N LEU A 352 -9.93 -31.20 30.61
CA LEU A 352 -9.70 -30.77 31.99
C LEU A 352 -9.76 -29.25 32.10
N ASN A 353 -10.14 -28.73 33.26
CA ASN A 353 -9.91 -27.32 33.60
C ASN A 353 -8.43 -27.09 33.99
N GLU A 354 -8.09 -25.86 34.37
CA GLU A 354 -6.73 -25.49 34.77
C GLU A 354 -6.30 -26.11 36.12
N GLN A 355 -7.26 -26.56 36.92
CA GLN A 355 -7.04 -27.26 38.19
C GLN A 355 -6.85 -28.78 38.00
N GLY A 356 -7.05 -29.29 36.78
CA GLY A 356 -6.98 -30.71 36.46
C GLY A 356 -8.29 -31.48 36.67
N ASP A 357 -9.38 -30.81 37.04
CA ASP A 357 -10.69 -31.44 37.16
C ASP A 357 -11.23 -31.80 35.77
N THR A 358 -11.86 -32.95 35.66
CA THR A 358 -12.50 -33.38 34.41
C THR A 358 -13.80 -32.62 34.18
N ILE A 359 -13.81 -31.78 33.14
CA ILE A 359 -15.00 -31.03 32.71
C ILE A 359 -15.78 -31.80 31.65
N VAL A 360 -15.05 -32.40 30.70
CA VAL A 360 -15.63 -33.29 29.69
C VAL A 360 -15.02 -34.67 29.82
N PRO A 361 -15.83 -35.72 30.04
CA PRO A 361 -15.32 -37.07 30.27
C PRO A 361 -14.66 -37.67 29.02
N TYR A 362 -13.73 -38.60 29.26
CA TYR A 362 -13.01 -39.31 28.21
C TYR A 362 -13.96 -40.08 27.29
N GLY A 363 -13.72 -40.01 25.99
CA GLY A 363 -14.50 -40.74 24.99
C GLY A 363 -15.80 -40.08 24.56
N LYS A 364 -16.17 -38.91 25.11
CA LYS A 364 -17.28 -38.10 24.57
C LYS A 364 -16.93 -37.53 23.18
N TYR A 365 -15.68 -37.12 23.01
CA TYR A 365 -15.18 -36.50 21.78
C TYR A 365 -13.83 -37.09 21.36
N ASN A 366 -13.56 -36.93 20.07
CA ASN A 366 -12.26 -37.19 19.49
C ASN A 366 -11.54 -35.86 19.24
N TYR A 367 -10.22 -35.86 19.41
CA TYR A 367 -9.38 -34.67 19.25
C TYR A 367 -9.45 -34.18 17.81
N CYS A 368 -9.78 -32.91 17.59
CA CYS A 368 -9.73 -32.30 16.26
C CYS A 368 -8.46 -31.45 16.15
N GLN A 369 -8.49 -30.28 16.80
CA GLN A 369 -7.36 -29.35 16.86
C GLN A 369 -7.59 -28.37 18.02
N ILE A 370 -6.52 -27.96 18.72
CA ILE A 370 -6.58 -26.77 19.59
C ILE A 370 -6.58 -25.55 18.68
N ASN A 371 -7.72 -24.89 18.51
CA ASN A 371 -7.77 -23.74 17.61
C ASN A 371 -7.10 -22.51 18.24
N ARG A 372 -6.51 -21.68 17.37
CA ARG A 372 -5.76 -20.43 17.61
C ARG A 372 -6.64 -19.27 18.15
N VAL A 373 -7.78 -19.63 18.73
CA VAL A 373 -8.88 -18.76 19.12
C VAL A 373 -9.04 -18.93 20.63
N LYS A 374 -8.81 -17.86 21.40
CA LYS A 374 -8.71 -17.94 22.87
C LYS A 374 -9.94 -18.61 23.48
N ASN A 375 -9.70 -19.67 24.24
CA ASN A 375 -10.68 -20.34 25.11
C ASN A 375 -11.87 -21.04 24.41
N LEU A 376 -11.73 -21.38 23.12
CA LEU A 376 -12.63 -22.30 22.42
C LEU A 376 -11.92 -23.61 22.10
N VAL A 377 -12.63 -24.72 22.22
CA VAL A 377 -12.15 -26.05 21.83
C VAL A 377 -12.98 -26.57 20.67
N PHE A 378 -12.31 -27.01 19.61
CA PHE A 378 -12.95 -27.71 18.51
C PHE A 378 -12.66 -29.20 18.64
N ALA A 379 -13.71 -30.01 18.64
CA ALA A 379 -13.64 -31.45 18.87
C ALA A 379 -14.53 -32.19 17.87
N TYR A 380 -14.14 -33.39 17.45
CA TYR A 380 -14.98 -34.25 16.64
C TYR A 380 -15.99 -34.98 17.54
N GLU A 381 -17.26 -34.98 17.17
CA GLU A 381 -18.25 -35.88 17.77
C GLU A 381 -17.77 -37.34 17.64
N ASN A 382 -17.91 -38.14 18.70
CA ASN A 382 -17.52 -39.55 18.66
C ASN A 382 -18.62 -40.42 18.01
N LYS A 383 -18.85 -40.26 16.69
CA LYS A 383 -19.85 -40.98 15.89
C LYS A 383 -19.43 -41.09 14.41
N GLN A 384 -20.12 -41.93 13.62
CA GLN A 384 -19.77 -42.20 12.22
C GLN A 384 -19.79 -40.95 11.32
N ASP A 385 -20.78 -40.07 11.46
CA ASP A 385 -20.84 -38.76 10.79
C ASP A 385 -20.38 -37.66 11.74
N ALA A 386 -19.12 -37.74 12.17
CA ALA A 386 -18.53 -36.84 13.15
C ALA A 386 -18.51 -35.39 12.63
N ARG A 387 -19.31 -34.51 13.22
CA ARG A 387 -19.17 -33.06 13.01
C ARG A 387 -18.15 -32.49 13.98
N ILE A 388 -17.64 -31.33 13.64
CA ILE A 388 -16.79 -30.54 14.53
C ILE A 388 -17.69 -29.70 15.42
N VAL A 389 -17.66 -29.95 16.73
CA VAL A 389 -18.37 -29.15 17.73
C VAL A 389 -17.43 -28.13 18.35
N CYS A 390 -17.93 -26.92 18.57
CA CYS A 390 -17.25 -25.89 19.37
C CYS A 390 -17.72 -26.00 20.82
N LEU A 391 -16.77 -26.23 21.72
CA LEU A 391 -16.96 -26.18 23.17
C LEU A 391 -16.41 -24.86 23.71
N ASP A 392 -17.13 -24.28 24.66
CA ASP A 392 -16.55 -23.28 25.52
C ASP A 392 -15.67 -23.89 26.61
N GLY A 393 -15.00 -23.04 27.39
CA GLY A 393 -14.12 -23.48 28.47
C GLY A 393 -14.78 -24.24 29.64
N GLN A 394 -16.11 -24.33 29.69
CA GLN A 394 -16.89 -25.12 30.66
C GLN A 394 -17.35 -26.43 30.02
N GLY A 395 -16.92 -26.75 28.80
CA GLY A 395 -17.37 -27.93 28.07
C GLY A 395 -18.78 -27.81 27.51
N LYS A 396 -19.40 -26.62 27.54
CA LYS A 396 -20.71 -26.41 26.93
C LYS A 396 -20.55 -26.27 25.43
N GLU A 397 -21.39 -27.00 24.70
CA GLU A 397 -21.49 -26.95 23.25
C GLU A 397 -22.13 -25.62 22.82
N LEU A 398 -21.45 -24.90 21.91
CA LEU A 398 -21.91 -23.61 21.41
C LEU A 398 -22.61 -23.75 20.05
N PHE A 399 -21.96 -24.41 19.09
CA PHE A 399 -22.43 -24.61 17.72
C PHE A 399 -21.53 -25.65 17.01
N TYR A 400 -21.95 -26.10 15.82
CA TYR A 400 -21.08 -26.87 14.93
C TYR A 400 -20.23 -25.93 14.07
N VAL A 401 -18.97 -26.29 13.85
CA VAL A 401 -18.05 -25.55 13.00
C VAL A 401 -18.17 -26.07 11.57
N PHE A 402 -18.18 -25.18 10.59
CA PHE A 402 -18.14 -25.60 9.19
C PHE A 402 -16.83 -26.36 8.93
N GLN A 403 -16.92 -27.56 8.38
CA GLN A 403 -15.76 -28.37 8.05
C GLN A 403 -15.23 -27.97 6.68
N TYR A 404 -13.96 -27.59 6.62
CA TYR A 404 -13.27 -27.28 5.38
C TYR A 404 -12.06 -28.20 5.24
N ASP A 405 -12.04 -28.99 4.16
CA ASP A 405 -11.07 -30.07 3.98
C ASP A 405 -11.11 -31.05 5.16
N ASN A 406 -9.98 -31.28 5.85
CA ASN A 406 -9.87 -32.23 6.96
C ASN A 406 -9.98 -31.59 8.35
N GLY A 407 -10.53 -30.37 8.45
CA GLY A 407 -10.53 -29.63 9.71
C GLY A 407 -11.55 -28.48 9.79
N PRO A 408 -11.46 -27.68 10.87
CA PRO A 408 -12.36 -26.56 11.11
C PRO A 408 -12.08 -25.41 10.14
N ASP A 409 -13.13 -24.65 9.82
CA ASP A 409 -13.01 -23.43 9.01
C ASP A 409 -12.02 -22.43 9.62
N LYS A 410 -11.29 -21.72 8.76
CA LYS A 410 -10.30 -20.74 9.19
C LYS A 410 -10.98 -19.42 9.52
N LEU A 411 -10.41 -18.71 10.51
CA LEU A 411 -10.81 -17.33 10.80
C LEU A 411 -10.42 -16.43 9.62
N GLN A 412 -11.40 -15.75 9.04
CA GLN A 412 -11.22 -14.75 7.98
C GLN A 412 -11.94 -13.48 8.41
N GLU A 413 -11.20 -12.37 8.45
CA GLU A 413 -11.72 -11.07 8.90
C GLU A 413 -12.43 -11.11 10.27
N GLY A 414 -11.90 -11.92 11.20
CA GLY A 414 -12.44 -12.05 12.55
C GLY A 414 -13.64 -12.99 12.70
N LEU A 415 -14.13 -13.60 11.61
CA LEU A 415 -15.27 -14.52 11.60
C LEU A 415 -14.90 -15.88 10.98
N PHE A 416 -15.59 -16.94 11.38
CA PHE A 416 -15.53 -18.25 10.72
C PHE A 416 -16.94 -18.82 10.53
N ARG A 417 -17.12 -19.71 9.55
CA ARG A 417 -18.43 -20.29 9.27
C ARG A 417 -18.81 -21.35 10.31
N ILE A 418 -20.06 -21.32 10.71
CA ILE A 418 -20.69 -22.28 11.62
C ILE A 418 -21.88 -22.95 10.96
N THR A 419 -22.32 -24.08 11.48
CA THR A 419 -23.50 -24.80 11.00
C THR A 419 -24.50 -25.09 12.11
N ASP A 420 -25.78 -25.14 11.75
CA ASP A 420 -26.82 -25.72 12.60
C ASP A 420 -26.99 -27.23 12.35
N GLU A 421 -27.98 -27.84 13.01
CA GLU A 421 -28.29 -29.25 12.84
C GLU A 421 -28.77 -29.63 11.44
N ASN A 422 -29.31 -28.66 10.68
CA ASN A 422 -29.78 -28.84 9.31
C ASN A 422 -28.70 -28.57 8.25
N GLY A 423 -27.49 -28.19 8.69
CA GLY A 423 -26.38 -27.83 7.80
C GLY A 423 -26.49 -26.44 7.17
N LEU A 424 -27.39 -25.58 7.67
CA LEU A 424 -27.41 -24.17 7.28
C LEU A 424 -26.17 -23.48 7.84
N ILE A 425 -25.62 -22.55 7.07
CA ILE A 425 -24.38 -21.84 7.39
C ILE A 425 -24.69 -20.47 8.01
N GLY A 426 -23.96 -20.14 9.07
CA GLY A 426 -23.89 -18.83 9.71
C GLY A 426 -22.44 -18.44 10.01
N PHE A 427 -22.24 -17.43 10.85
CA PHE A 427 -20.91 -16.92 11.20
C PHE A 427 -20.77 -16.65 12.69
N ALA A 428 -19.62 -17.00 13.25
CA ALA A 428 -19.26 -16.71 14.64
C ALA A 428 -17.89 -16.02 14.73
N ASP A 429 -17.70 -15.24 15.80
CA ASP A 429 -16.45 -14.56 16.11
C ASP A 429 -15.45 -15.46 16.84
N SER A 430 -14.22 -14.97 16.98
CA SER A 430 -13.14 -15.63 17.72
C SER A 430 -13.36 -15.72 19.25
N LEU A 431 -14.54 -15.39 19.76
CA LEU A 431 -14.93 -15.56 21.16
C LEU A 431 -16.11 -16.54 21.30
N GLY A 432 -16.59 -17.10 20.19
CA GLY A 432 -17.71 -18.03 20.16
C GLY A 432 -19.07 -17.34 20.26
N ASN A 433 -19.15 -16.05 19.92
CA ASN A 433 -20.42 -15.36 19.76
C ASN A 433 -20.92 -15.59 18.32
N ILE A 434 -22.18 -15.98 18.18
CA ILE A 434 -22.84 -16.08 16.88
C ILE A 434 -23.14 -14.65 16.41
N VAL A 435 -22.44 -14.21 15.37
CA VAL A 435 -22.62 -12.88 14.76
C VAL A 435 -23.77 -12.91 13.75
N ILE A 436 -23.80 -13.96 12.92
CA ILE A 436 -24.88 -14.20 11.97
C ILE A 436 -25.41 -15.60 12.22
N LYS A 437 -26.69 -15.70 12.59
CA LYS A 437 -27.33 -17.00 12.83
C LYS A 437 -27.31 -17.86 11.56
N PRO A 438 -27.11 -19.18 11.66
CA PRO A 438 -27.27 -20.11 10.55
C PRO A 438 -28.58 -19.88 9.80
N GLN A 439 -28.49 -19.56 8.53
CA GLN A 439 -29.64 -19.27 7.67
C GLN A 439 -29.35 -19.45 6.17
N PHE A 440 -28.09 -19.52 5.78
CA PHE A 440 -27.69 -19.66 4.38
C PHE A 440 -27.53 -21.13 4.02
N LYS A 441 -27.95 -21.50 2.81
CA LYS A 441 -27.67 -22.83 2.27
C LYS A 441 -26.17 -22.99 2.01
N PHE A 442 -25.55 -21.97 1.43
CA PHE A 442 -24.12 -21.91 1.18
C PHE A 442 -23.56 -20.51 1.45
N ALA A 443 -22.33 -20.45 1.94
CA ALA A 443 -21.64 -19.21 2.26
C ALA A 443 -20.12 -19.35 2.10
N PHE A 444 -19.52 -18.40 1.40
CA PHE A 444 -18.07 -18.24 1.30
C PHE A 444 -17.54 -17.45 2.51
N PRO A 445 -16.25 -17.57 2.85
CA PRO A 445 -15.63 -16.74 3.88
C PRO A 445 -15.70 -15.24 3.53
N PHE A 446 -15.53 -14.39 4.54
CA PHE A 446 -15.43 -12.95 4.34
C PHE A 446 -14.11 -12.56 3.68
N GLU A 447 -14.20 -11.72 2.65
CA GLU A 447 -13.07 -11.11 1.95
C GLU A 447 -13.42 -9.67 1.59
N ASN A 448 -12.56 -8.71 1.96
CA ASN A 448 -12.77 -7.28 1.73
C ASN A 448 -14.09 -6.76 2.34
N GLY A 449 -14.44 -7.25 3.53
CA GLY A 449 -15.64 -6.84 4.27
C GLY A 449 -16.96 -7.43 3.74
N LYS A 450 -16.92 -8.36 2.78
CA LYS A 450 -18.11 -8.98 2.18
C LYS A 450 -18.00 -10.50 2.16
N ALA A 451 -19.12 -11.20 2.31
CA ALA A 451 -19.22 -12.64 2.07
C ALA A 451 -20.30 -12.93 1.02
N LYS A 452 -20.02 -13.86 0.11
CA LYS A 452 -20.96 -14.33 -0.91
C LYS A 452 -21.81 -15.47 -0.34
N VAL A 453 -23.13 -15.33 -0.35
CA VAL A 453 -24.08 -16.25 0.30
C VAL A 453 -25.29 -16.54 -0.57
N THR A 454 -25.97 -17.66 -0.29
CA THR A 454 -27.25 -18.00 -0.92
C THR A 454 -28.17 -18.75 0.04
N PHE A 455 -29.47 -18.59 -0.16
CA PHE A 455 -30.52 -19.28 0.61
C PHE A 455 -30.95 -20.61 -0.01
N SER A 456 -30.54 -20.90 -1.25
CA SER A 456 -30.91 -22.10 -2.00
C SER A 456 -29.74 -22.58 -2.86
N GLY A 457 -29.81 -23.83 -3.34
CA GLY A 457 -28.79 -24.38 -4.24
C GLY A 457 -28.43 -25.83 -3.93
N GLU A 458 -27.56 -26.37 -4.77
CA GLU A 458 -27.08 -27.75 -4.70
C GLU A 458 -25.55 -27.81 -4.74
N SER A 459 -24.98 -28.81 -4.07
CA SER A 459 -23.56 -29.13 -4.20
C SER A 459 -23.39 -30.08 -5.39
N LYS A 460 -22.56 -29.70 -6.36
CA LYS A 460 -22.32 -30.48 -7.59
C LYS A 460 -20.86 -30.91 -7.65
N ALA A 461 -20.63 -32.16 -8.02
CA ALA A 461 -19.28 -32.66 -8.26
C ALA A 461 -18.66 -31.94 -9.47
N VAL A 462 -17.37 -31.62 -9.38
CA VAL A 462 -16.61 -31.11 -10.51
C VAL A 462 -16.40 -32.25 -11.50
N PRO A 463 -16.72 -32.07 -12.80
CA PRO A 463 -16.46 -33.08 -13.82
C PRO A 463 -15.01 -33.58 -13.77
N ASP A 464 -14.80 -34.87 -14.01
CA ASP A 464 -13.50 -35.54 -13.98
C ASP A 464 -12.76 -35.56 -12.62
N SER A 465 -13.40 -35.11 -11.53
CA SER A 465 -12.81 -35.13 -10.18
C SER A 465 -13.00 -36.45 -9.41
N LYS A 466 -13.69 -37.44 -9.99
CA LYS A 466 -14.06 -38.69 -9.29
C LYS A 466 -14.77 -38.44 -7.95
N ASP A 467 -15.65 -37.43 -7.92
CA ASP A 467 -16.39 -36.98 -6.74
C ASP A 467 -15.51 -36.43 -5.60
N GLU A 468 -14.22 -36.13 -5.84
CA GLU A 468 -13.33 -35.56 -4.82
C GLU A 468 -13.54 -34.04 -4.65
N LYS A 469 -14.00 -33.34 -5.69
CA LYS A 469 -14.18 -31.88 -5.67
C LYS A 469 -15.61 -31.51 -5.96
N HIS A 470 -16.12 -30.55 -5.20
CA HIS A 470 -17.48 -30.04 -5.35
C HIS A 470 -17.49 -28.53 -5.48
N TYR A 471 -18.50 -28.00 -6.17
CA TYR A 471 -18.83 -26.58 -6.20
C TYR A 471 -20.29 -26.38 -5.83
N TRP A 472 -20.61 -25.20 -5.32
CA TRP A 472 -21.98 -24.84 -4.96
C TRP A 472 -22.64 -24.11 -6.11
N ASP A 473 -23.74 -24.66 -6.59
CA ASP A 473 -24.55 -24.10 -7.67
C ASP A 473 -25.84 -23.54 -7.11
N SER A 474 -26.16 -22.30 -7.47
CA SER A 474 -27.37 -21.63 -7.02
C SER A 474 -27.80 -20.58 -8.04
N PRO A 475 -29.11 -20.43 -8.31
CA PRO A 475 -29.62 -19.41 -9.21
C PRO A 475 -29.39 -17.99 -8.67
N ASP A 476 -29.35 -17.82 -7.34
CA ASP A 476 -29.32 -16.52 -6.69
C ASP A 476 -28.16 -16.44 -5.69
N TRP A 477 -27.30 -15.45 -5.86
CA TRP A 477 -26.22 -15.15 -4.93
C TRP A 477 -26.31 -13.71 -4.44
N TYR A 478 -26.04 -13.51 -3.17
CA TYR A 478 -26.05 -12.22 -2.51
C TYR A 478 -24.69 -11.96 -1.86
N TYR A 479 -24.34 -10.68 -1.71
CA TYR A 479 -23.25 -10.26 -0.84
C TYR A 479 -23.82 -9.74 0.47
N ILE A 480 -23.20 -10.09 1.58
CA ILE A 480 -23.53 -9.58 2.91
C ILE A 480 -22.33 -8.87 3.53
N ASP A 481 -22.58 -7.87 4.38
CA ASP A 481 -21.57 -7.32 5.28
C ASP A 481 -21.33 -8.21 6.51
N THR A 482 -20.36 -7.84 7.35
CA THR A 482 -19.99 -8.58 8.57
C THR A 482 -21.10 -8.64 9.64
N ASN A 483 -22.16 -7.85 9.50
CA ASN A 483 -23.35 -7.90 10.36
C ASN A 483 -24.49 -8.73 9.73
N GLY A 484 -24.29 -9.29 8.54
CA GLY A 484 -25.27 -10.09 7.82
C GLY A 484 -26.28 -9.27 7.01
N LYS A 485 -26.05 -7.97 6.81
CA LYS A 485 -26.91 -7.14 5.97
C LYS A 485 -26.61 -7.41 4.51
N ILE A 486 -27.64 -7.74 3.72
CA ILE A 486 -27.52 -7.88 2.27
C ILE A 486 -27.14 -6.53 1.65
N LEU A 487 -26.10 -6.55 0.83
CA LEU A 487 -25.61 -5.42 0.06
C LEU A 487 -26.33 -5.42 -1.29
N ASN A 488 -26.99 -4.31 -1.61
CA ASN A 488 -27.54 -4.09 -2.94
C ASN A 488 -26.39 -3.60 -3.82
N GLU A 489 -25.87 -4.49 -4.67
CA GLU A 489 -24.93 -4.14 -5.74
C GLU A 489 -25.66 -3.87 -7.05
#